data_AF-A0A1B6F3K6-F1
#
_entry.id   AF-A0A1B6F3K6-F1
#
_cell.length_a   1.000
_cell.length_b   1.000
_cell.length_c   1.000
_cell.angle_alpha   90.00
_cell.angle_beta   90.00
_cell.angle_gamma   90.00
#
_symmetry.space_group_name_H-M   'P 1'
#
loop_
_entity.id
_entity.type
_entity.pdbx_description
1 polymer ?
#
loop_
_entity_poly.entity_id
_entity_poly.type
_entity_poly.pdbx_seq_one_letter_code
_entity_poly.pdbx_strand_id
1 'polypeptide(L)'
;SEVPIEPYLDRCIFDTCGCDQGGDCECLCTALAAYAQECNTRGVHIKWRTQALCPIQCDETCSQYQPCVETCPLETCDNTLMYKSLSVLCQQDTCVEGCQMKPCPPGQVYHNITHPVCVPVAECKPVCLTVDGKEYFEGDLMEGDDCYSCYCSRHKKTCTGQPCTTPSPPPSTTTPAQDQAMQCVPGWSDWMSNDQPIPDKKDSDVEPLPSPRNFKSAAFSAKGIKKTATRGQCGREMMADIECRTVSTKQHYKSTLQDVECSLEQGLVCRGQCDDYEIRVLCHCGSTTVTTPT
;
A
#
# COMPACT_ATOMS: atom_id res chain seq x y z
N SER A 1 6.45 -43.31 15.71
CA SER A 1 7.10 -42.02 15.97
C SER A 1 7.37 -41.38 14.62
N GLU A 2 7.10 -40.08 14.46
CA GLU A 2 7.38 -39.36 13.21
C GLU A 2 8.90 -39.26 12.93
N VAL A 3 9.70 -39.18 14.00
CA VAL A 3 11.17 -39.07 13.98
C VAL A 3 11.78 -40.18 14.86
N PRO A 4 12.77 -40.96 14.38
CA PRO A 4 13.52 -41.91 15.20
C PRO A 4 14.38 -41.21 16.26
N ILE A 5 14.41 -41.71 17.49
CA ILE A 5 15.08 -41.04 18.61
C ILE A 5 16.55 -41.48 18.70
N GLU A 6 16.83 -42.74 18.41
CA GLU A 6 18.13 -43.40 18.59
C GLU A 6 19.30 -42.61 18.00
N PRO A 7 19.29 -42.18 16.71
CA PRO A 7 20.44 -41.46 16.14
C PRO A 7 20.66 -40.07 16.76
N TYR A 8 19.60 -39.40 17.24
CA TYR A 8 19.71 -38.09 17.88
C TYR A 8 20.20 -38.22 19.32
N LEU A 9 19.78 -39.27 20.02
CA LEU A 9 20.26 -39.58 21.37
C LEU A 9 21.75 -39.94 21.36
N ASP A 10 22.19 -40.78 20.42
CA ASP A 10 23.61 -41.15 20.29
C ASP A 10 24.50 -39.92 20.03
N ARG A 11 24.04 -39.02 19.15
CA ARG A 11 24.74 -37.74 18.89
C ARG A 11 24.72 -36.82 20.10
N CYS A 12 23.58 -36.70 20.79
CA CYS A 12 23.49 -35.90 22.01
C CYS A 12 24.49 -36.38 23.07
N ILE A 13 24.60 -37.70 23.29
CA ILE A 13 25.57 -38.28 24.23
C ILE A 13 26.99 -37.96 23.78
N PHE A 14 27.30 -38.15 22.51
CA PHE A 14 28.62 -37.86 21.96
C PHE A 14 29.01 -36.38 22.12
N ASP A 15 28.14 -35.45 21.71
CA ASP A 15 28.39 -34.01 21.74
C ASP A 15 28.52 -33.49 23.18
N THR A 16 27.65 -33.95 24.09
CA THR A 16 27.67 -33.50 25.50
C THR A 16 28.86 -34.07 26.28
N CYS A 17 29.27 -35.31 26.02
CA CYS A 17 30.49 -35.88 26.62
C CYS A 17 31.77 -35.24 26.09
N GLY A 18 31.75 -34.70 24.86
CA GLY A 18 32.89 -34.03 24.24
C GLY A 18 33.07 -32.56 24.65
N CYS A 19 32.06 -31.94 25.26
CA CYS A 19 32.12 -30.55 25.73
C CYS A 19 32.58 -30.50 27.19
N ASP A 20 33.88 -30.65 27.42
CA ASP A 20 34.50 -30.77 28.76
C ASP A 20 35.24 -29.50 29.24
N GLN A 21 35.31 -28.46 28.42
CA GLN A 21 36.04 -27.21 28.72
C GLN A 21 35.13 -26.05 29.21
N GLY A 22 33.91 -26.37 29.62
CA GLY A 22 32.89 -25.41 30.07
C GLY A 22 31.97 -24.98 28.92
N GLY A 23 30.65 -25.05 29.16
CA GLY A 23 29.63 -24.84 28.13
C GLY A 23 28.75 -26.07 27.86
N ASP A 24 28.80 -27.09 28.73
CA ASP A 24 28.10 -28.38 28.59
C ASP A 24 26.59 -28.20 28.33
N CYS A 25 26.00 -27.15 28.90
CA CYS A 25 24.62 -26.74 28.67
C CYS A 25 24.36 -26.34 27.20
N GLU A 26 25.28 -25.63 26.54
CA GLU A 26 25.14 -25.19 25.14
C GLU A 26 25.12 -26.37 24.17
N CYS A 27 26.02 -27.34 24.37
CA CYS A 27 26.09 -28.55 23.54
C CYS A 27 24.82 -29.40 23.69
N LEU A 28 24.33 -29.59 24.92
CA LEU A 28 23.05 -30.25 25.18
C LEU A 28 21.88 -29.54 24.49
N CYS A 29 21.77 -28.22 24.65
CA CYS A 29 20.68 -27.44 24.06
C CYS A 29 20.70 -27.48 22.53
N THR A 30 21.88 -27.51 21.91
CA THR A 30 22.04 -27.61 20.47
C THR A 30 21.59 -28.98 19.96
N ALA A 31 21.96 -30.07 20.64
CA ALA A 31 21.53 -31.42 20.29
C ALA A 31 20.00 -31.60 20.42
N LEU A 32 19.40 -31.08 21.50
CA LEU A 32 17.94 -31.09 21.69
C LEU A 32 17.22 -30.25 20.63
N ALA A 33 17.75 -29.06 20.30
CA ALA A 33 17.20 -28.21 19.25
C ALA A 33 17.23 -28.90 17.88
N ALA A 34 18.27 -29.67 17.56
CA ALA A 34 18.36 -30.42 16.31
C ALA A 34 17.25 -31.49 16.18
N TYR A 35 16.95 -32.22 17.27
CA TYR A 35 15.83 -33.17 17.28
C TYR A 35 14.48 -32.46 17.18
N ALA A 36 14.29 -31.36 17.91
CA ALA A 36 13.08 -30.54 17.82
C ALA A 36 12.86 -29.97 16.41
N GLN A 37 13.93 -29.58 15.72
CA GLN A 37 13.86 -29.11 14.33
C GLN A 37 13.47 -30.22 13.36
N GLU A 38 13.96 -31.45 13.53
CA GLU A 38 13.48 -32.59 12.73
C GLU A 38 12.00 -32.90 13.03
N CYS A 39 11.52 -32.68 14.25
CA CYS A 39 10.10 -32.77 14.53
C CYS A 39 9.31 -31.68 13.79
N ASN A 40 9.84 -30.45 13.70
CA ASN A 40 9.24 -29.36 12.93
C ASN A 40 9.11 -29.69 11.44
N THR A 41 10.09 -30.36 10.82
CA THR A 41 10.01 -30.78 9.40
C THR A 41 8.88 -31.79 9.15
N ARG A 42 8.44 -32.49 10.19
CA ARG A 42 7.28 -33.41 10.17
C ARG A 42 5.98 -32.77 10.65
N GLY A 43 5.97 -31.45 10.90
CA GLY A 43 4.79 -30.73 11.40
C GLY A 43 4.49 -30.97 12.89
N VAL A 44 5.49 -31.45 13.66
CA VAL A 44 5.35 -31.71 15.10
C VAL A 44 6.13 -30.66 15.88
N HIS A 45 5.41 -29.68 16.44
CA HIS A 45 6.01 -28.53 17.13
C HIS A 45 6.10 -28.76 18.63
N ILE A 46 7.30 -29.11 19.11
CA ILE A 46 7.51 -29.50 20.51
C ILE A 46 8.03 -28.29 21.30
N LYS A 47 7.26 -27.84 22.29
CA LYS A 47 7.74 -26.82 23.25
C LYS A 47 8.57 -27.48 24.34
N TRP A 48 9.89 -27.48 24.19
CA TRP A 48 10.80 -28.25 25.04
C TRP A 48 11.64 -27.39 26.00
N ARG A 49 11.86 -26.10 25.69
CA ARG A 49 12.60 -25.17 26.56
C ARG A 49 11.80 -24.79 27.80
N THR A 50 12.49 -24.68 28.94
CA THR A 50 11.93 -24.21 30.21
C THR A 50 12.93 -23.31 30.94
N GLN A 51 12.52 -22.65 32.02
CA GLN A 51 13.44 -21.85 32.83
C GLN A 51 14.59 -22.66 33.46
N ALA A 52 14.42 -23.98 33.61
CA ALA A 52 15.42 -24.88 34.17
C ALA A 52 16.21 -25.64 33.09
N LEU A 53 15.73 -25.69 31.86
CA LEU A 53 16.32 -26.45 30.75
C LEU A 53 16.36 -25.59 29.49
N CYS A 54 17.56 -25.18 29.10
CA CYS A 54 17.81 -24.44 27.87
C CYS A 54 16.95 -23.16 27.72
N PRO A 55 16.93 -22.27 28.73
CA PRO A 55 16.08 -21.10 28.70
C PRO A 55 16.43 -20.19 27.52
N ILE A 56 15.42 -19.55 26.96
CA ILE A 56 15.55 -18.53 25.92
C ILE A 56 14.86 -17.25 26.39
N GLN A 57 15.54 -16.11 26.24
CA GLN A 57 14.99 -14.80 26.55
C GLN A 57 14.69 -14.09 25.23
N CYS A 58 13.43 -13.73 25.04
CA CYS A 58 13.00 -12.96 23.89
C CYS A 58 12.95 -11.47 24.25
N ASP A 59 13.24 -10.61 23.28
CA ASP A 59 13.14 -9.16 23.45
C ASP A 59 11.70 -8.71 23.74
N GLU A 60 11.56 -7.51 24.33
CA GLU A 60 10.26 -6.88 24.62
C GLU A 60 9.39 -6.66 23.37
N THR A 61 9.99 -6.63 22.19
CA THR A 61 9.28 -6.55 20.89
C THR A 61 8.61 -7.87 20.50
N CYS A 62 9.00 -8.97 21.14
CA CYS A 62 8.46 -10.29 20.91
C CYS A 62 7.30 -10.62 21.87
N SER A 63 6.36 -11.41 21.39
CA SER A 63 5.22 -11.87 22.18
C SER A 63 5.64 -12.96 23.16
N GLN A 64 6.31 -14.00 22.65
CA GLN A 64 6.85 -15.11 23.42
C GLN A 64 7.75 -15.99 22.55
N TYR A 65 8.50 -16.86 23.21
CA TYR A 65 9.12 -18.01 22.59
C TYR A 65 8.08 -18.96 21.95
N GLN A 66 8.38 -19.42 20.75
CA GLN A 66 7.63 -20.45 20.04
C GLN A 66 8.57 -21.53 19.50
N PRO A 67 8.18 -22.81 19.56
CA PRO A 67 8.97 -23.91 18.99
C PRO A 67 9.01 -23.91 17.46
N CYS A 68 8.16 -23.10 16.82
CA CYS A 68 7.98 -23.02 15.38
C CYS A 68 7.49 -21.60 15.04
N VAL A 69 8.37 -20.79 14.45
CA VAL A 69 8.13 -19.45 13.93
C VAL A 69 8.33 -19.49 12.42
N GLU A 70 7.44 -18.83 11.67
CA GLU A 70 7.56 -18.73 10.22
C GLU A 70 8.87 -18.05 9.82
N THR A 71 9.55 -18.60 8.81
CA THR A 71 10.79 -18.05 8.26
C THR A 71 10.53 -16.91 7.27
N CYS A 72 9.27 -16.75 6.85
CA CYS A 72 8.89 -15.69 5.94
C CYS A 72 9.20 -14.31 6.52
N PRO A 73 9.70 -13.37 5.69
CA PRO A 73 9.90 -12.00 6.13
C PRO A 73 8.56 -11.42 6.57
N LEU A 74 8.57 -10.62 7.64
CA LEU A 74 7.38 -9.89 8.06
C LEU A 74 7.00 -8.83 7.03
N GLU A 75 5.70 -8.54 6.90
CA GLU A 75 5.24 -7.39 6.13
C GLU A 75 5.63 -6.09 6.85
N THR A 76 6.38 -5.25 6.16
CA THR A 76 6.79 -3.92 6.60
C THR A 76 6.46 -2.90 5.50
N CYS A 77 6.44 -1.61 5.83
CA CYS A 77 6.24 -0.56 4.82
C CYS A 77 7.24 -0.70 3.67
N ASP A 78 8.49 -1.10 3.95
CA ASP A 78 9.55 -1.27 2.94
C ASP A 78 9.22 -2.34 1.89
N ASN A 79 8.48 -3.40 2.26
CA ASN A 79 8.26 -4.55 1.39
C ASN A 79 6.79 -4.78 1.00
N THR A 80 5.86 -3.91 1.41
CA THR A 80 4.41 -4.03 1.09
C THR A 80 4.11 -4.32 -0.38
N LEU A 81 4.86 -3.75 -1.34
CA LEU A 81 4.65 -4.01 -2.78
C LEU A 81 5.02 -5.44 -3.22
N MET A 82 6.00 -6.06 -2.55
CA MET A 82 6.51 -7.40 -2.90
C MET A 82 6.10 -8.48 -1.90
N TYR A 83 5.50 -8.10 -0.77
CA TYR A 83 5.25 -9.01 0.34
C TYR A 83 4.50 -10.27 -0.09
N LYS A 84 3.45 -10.13 -0.90
CA LYS A 84 2.68 -11.27 -1.44
C LYS A 84 3.54 -12.20 -2.32
N SER A 85 4.43 -11.67 -3.14
CA SER A 85 5.33 -12.50 -3.94
C SER A 85 6.41 -13.17 -3.09
N LEU A 86 6.93 -12.47 -2.07
CA LEU A 86 7.95 -13.00 -1.16
C LEU A 86 7.37 -14.08 -0.25
N SER A 87 6.18 -13.88 0.31
CA SER A 87 5.54 -14.82 1.22
C SER A 87 5.23 -16.16 0.57
N VAL A 88 4.87 -16.16 -0.73
CA VAL A 88 4.65 -17.40 -1.49
C VAL A 88 5.92 -18.25 -1.59
N LEU A 89 7.11 -17.63 -1.67
CA LEU A 89 8.37 -18.36 -1.83
C LEU A 89 8.77 -19.15 -0.59
N CYS A 90 8.39 -18.68 0.59
CA CYS A 90 8.75 -19.28 1.88
C CYS A 90 7.55 -19.96 2.57
N GLN A 91 6.36 -19.95 1.95
CA GLN A 91 5.14 -20.51 2.55
C GLN A 91 5.25 -22.01 2.87
N GLN A 92 6.13 -22.72 2.16
CA GLN A 92 6.40 -24.14 2.35
C GLN A 92 7.67 -24.42 3.15
N ASP A 93 8.37 -23.38 3.61
CA ASP A 93 9.55 -23.55 4.44
C ASP A 93 9.16 -24.21 5.76
N THR A 94 10.05 -25.07 6.25
CA THR A 94 9.92 -25.55 7.62
C THR A 94 10.18 -24.39 8.56
N CYS A 95 9.23 -24.12 9.45
CA CYS A 95 9.42 -23.16 10.52
C CYS A 95 10.64 -23.48 11.38
N VAL A 96 11.15 -22.46 12.05
CA VAL A 96 12.32 -22.58 12.92
C VAL A 96 11.96 -22.17 14.33
N GLU A 97 12.61 -22.78 15.31
CA GLU A 97 12.48 -22.37 16.70
C GLU A 97 12.91 -20.90 16.87
N GLY A 98 12.14 -20.10 17.62
CA GLY A 98 12.51 -18.69 17.81
C GLY A 98 11.55 -17.87 18.67
N CYS A 99 11.75 -16.56 18.63
CA CYS A 99 10.91 -15.58 19.30
C CYS A 99 9.90 -14.99 18.31
N GLN A 100 8.62 -15.20 18.57
CA GLN A 100 7.55 -14.67 17.71
C GLN A 100 7.38 -13.18 17.97
N MET A 101 7.60 -12.34 16.96
CA MET A 101 7.33 -10.90 17.05
C MET A 101 5.87 -10.62 17.38
N LYS A 102 5.60 -9.55 18.16
CA LYS A 102 4.23 -9.10 18.42
C LYS A 102 3.58 -8.69 17.09
N PRO A 103 2.33 -9.07 16.80
CA PRO A 103 1.67 -8.59 15.60
C PRO A 103 1.25 -7.12 15.75
N CYS A 104 1.26 -6.38 14.64
CA CYS A 104 0.63 -5.06 14.61
C CYS A 104 -0.90 -5.19 14.70
N PRO A 105 -1.59 -4.13 15.17
CA PRO A 105 -3.05 -4.07 15.10
C PRO A 105 -3.57 -4.26 13.67
N PRO A 106 -4.81 -4.74 13.49
CA PRO A 106 -5.39 -4.90 12.15
C PRO A 106 -5.31 -3.62 11.32
N GLY A 107 -4.87 -3.74 10.06
CA GLY A 107 -4.70 -2.62 9.13
C GLY A 107 -3.40 -1.83 9.29
N GLN A 108 -2.50 -2.27 10.18
CA GLN A 108 -1.17 -1.69 10.36
C GLN A 108 -0.08 -2.71 10.06
N VAL A 109 1.08 -2.21 9.61
CA VAL A 109 2.32 -2.97 9.40
C VAL A 109 3.46 -2.26 10.10
N TYR A 110 4.56 -2.96 10.31
CA TYR A 110 5.75 -2.33 10.84
C TYR A 110 6.34 -1.34 9.84
N HIS A 111 6.80 -0.18 10.29
CA HIS A 111 7.47 0.77 9.41
C HIS A 111 8.71 0.13 8.76
N ASN A 112 9.59 -0.46 9.57
CA ASN A 112 10.69 -1.32 9.11
C ASN A 112 11.06 -2.32 10.21
N ILE A 113 12.00 -3.24 9.92
CA ILE A 113 12.37 -4.31 10.87
C ILE A 113 13.27 -3.83 12.02
N THR A 114 14.06 -2.78 11.82
CA THR A 114 14.99 -2.24 12.83
C THR A 114 14.30 -1.35 13.85
N HIS A 115 13.23 -0.67 13.45
CA HIS A 115 12.37 0.18 14.24
C HIS A 115 10.91 -0.30 14.11
N PRO A 116 10.53 -1.35 14.86
CA PRO A 116 9.23 -1.99 14.76
C PRO A 116 8.12 -1.12 15.39
N VAL A 117 7.79 -0.03 14.71
CA VAL A 117 6.64 0.84 15.00
C VAL A 117 5.53 0.49 14.03
N CYS A 118 4.34 0.19 14.54
CA CYS A 118 3.18 -0.09 13.69
C CYS A 118 2.61 1.21 13.12
N VAL A 119 2.42 1.24 11.81
CA VAL A 119 1.84 2.37 11.06
C VAL A 119 0.73 1.85 10.14
N PRO A 120 -0.29 2.67 9.83
CA PRO A 120 -1.32 2.29 8.86
C PRO A 120 -0.71 1.97 7.48
N VAL A 121 -1.16 0.89 6.84
CA VAL A 121 -0.65 0.48 5.51
C VAL A 121 -0.79 1.59 4.47
N ALA A 122 -1.84 2.42 4.57
CA ALA A 122 -2.07 3.54 3.67
C ALA A 122 -1.03 4.67 3.77
N GLU A 123 -0.28 4.74 4.88
CA GLU A 123 0.79 5.72 5.07
C GLU A 123 2.13 5.23 4.51
N CYS A 124 2.25 3.94 4.17
CA CYS A 124 3.46 3.39 3.59
C CYS A 124 3.70 3.95 2.18
N LYS A 125 4.90 4.49 1.95
CA LYS A 125 5.44 4.83 0.64
C LYS A 125 6.69 3.99 0.36
N PRO A 126 6.53 2.70 0.02
CA PRO A 126 7.66 1.83 -0.32
C PRO A 126 8.45 2.36 -1.52
N VAL A 127 9.74 2.02 -1.57
CA VAL A 127 10.54 2.21 -2.78
C VAL A 127 9.94 1.35 -3.89
N CYS A 128 9.66 1.97 -5.03
CA CYS A 128 9.08 1.33 -6.20
C CYS A 128 10.16 1.02 -7.25
N LEU A 129 11.02 1.97 -7.62
CA LEU A 129 12.13 1.75 -8.57
C LEU A 129 13.36 2.54 -8.16
N THR A 130 14.54 1.99 -8.46
CA THR A 130 15.80 2.72 -8.40
C THR A 130 16.36 2.83 -9.82
N VAL A 131 16.42 4.04 -10.35
CA VAL A 131 16.94 4.34 -11.70
C VAL A 131 18.14 5.25 -11.56
N ASP A 132 19.29 4.82 -12.09
CA ASP A 132 20.56 5.59 -12.04
C ASP A 132 20.95 6.07 -10.63
N GLY A 133 20.68 5.25 -9.61
CA GLY A 133 20.96 5.56 -8.21
C GLY A 133 19.96 6.50 -7.53
N LYS A 134 18.92 6.95 -8.24
CA LYS A 134 17.79 7.71 -7.67
C LYS A 134 16.64 6.76 -7.34
N GLU A 135 16.16 6.85 -6.10
CA GLU A 135 14.99 6.11 -5.64
C GLU A 135 13.70 6.87 -5.96
N TYR A 136 12.71 6.13 -6.44
CA TYR A 136 11.35 6.57 -6.68
C TYR A 136 10.42 5.71 -5.83
N PHE A 137 9.57 6.36 -5.04
CA PHE A 137 8.59 5.72 -4.18
C PHE A 137 7.29 5.42 -4.95
N GLU A 138 6.45 4.53 -4.42
CA GLU A 138 5.16 4.22 -5.01
C GLU A 138 4.31 5.50 -5.18
N GLY A 139 3.89 5.76 -6.43
CA GLY A 139 3.14 6.96 -6.82
C GLY A 139 3.99 8.16 -7.22
N ASP A 140 5.33 8.10 -7.14
CA ASP A 140 6.18 9.21 -7.54
C ASP A 140 6.11 9.48 -9.04
N LEU A 141 6.06 10.76 -9.40
CA LEU A 141 6.21 11.22 -10.79
C LEU A 141 7.67 11.08 -11.21
N MET A 142 7.93 10.22 -12.20
CA MET A 142 9.26 9.95 -12.73
C MET A 142 9.66 10.94 -13.81
N GLU A 143 8.76 11.20 -14.75
CA GLU A 143 8.90 12.16 -15.84
C GLU A 143 7.52 12.56 -16.38
N GLY A 144 7.44 13.68 -17.07
CA GLY A 144 6.22 14.11 -17.74
C GLY A 144 6.34 15.50 -18.35
N ASP A 145 5.40 15.82 -19.24
CA ASP A 145 5.11 17.14 -19.77
C ASP A 145 3.59 17.41 -19.71
N ASP A 146 3.10 18.44 -20.40
CA ASP A 146 1.67 18.78 -20.42
C ASP A 146 0.78 17.71 -21.08
N CYS A 147 1.34 16.80 -21.88
CA CYS A 147 0.64 15.76 -22.66
C CYS A 147 0.86 14.33 -22.14
N TYR A 148 1.92 14.06 -21.38
CA TYR A 148 2.16 12.75 -20.77
C TYR A 148 2.74 12.85 -19.36
N SER A 149 2.46 11.85 -18.54
CA SER A 149 3.06 11.72 -17.22
C SER A 149 3.35 10.26 -16.93
N CYS A 150 4.50 10.00 -16.31
CA CYS A 150 4.94 8.66 -15.98
C CYS A 150 5.17 8.56 -14.48
N TYR A 151 4.45 7.66 -13.83
CA TYR A 151 4.55 7.42 -12.40
C TYR A 151 5.21 6.08 -12.11
N CYS A 152 5.87 5.96 -10.96
CA CYS A 152 6.29 4.66 -10.46
C CYS A 152 5.09 3.95 -9.82
N SER A 153 4.72 2.78 -10.35
CA SER A 153 3.75 1.93 -9.69
C SER A 153 4.13 0.46 -9.79
N ARG A 154 4.14 -0.26 -8.67
CA ARG A 154 4.40 -1.71 -8.60
C ARG A 154 5.69 -2.13 -9.33
N HIS A 155 6.79 -1.45 -9.04
CA HIS A 155 8.11 -1.70 -9.66
C HIS A 155 8.18 -1.48 -11.17
N LYS A 156 7.23 -0.72 -11.74
CA LYS A 156 7.27 -0.33 -13.15
C LYS A 156 6.95 1.13 -13.31
N LYS A 157 7.57 1.74 -14.32
CA LYS A 157 7.17 3.05 -14.82
C LYS A 157 5.89 2.88 -15.62
N THR A 158 4.81 3.50 -15.15
CA THR A 158 3.50 3.49 -15.79
C THR A 158 3.21 4.87 -16.33
N CYS A 159 3.12 5.00 -17.65
CA CYS A 159 2.90 6.27 -18.32
C CYS A 159 1.46 6.39 -18.82
N THR A 160 0.90 7.59 -18.64
CA THR A 160 -0.37 8.03 -19.23
C THR A 160 -0.07 9.10 -20.27
N GLY A 161 -0.77 9.07 -21.41
CA GLY A 161 -0.57 10.00 -22.51
C GLY A 161 0.58 9.66 -23.47
N GLN A 162 0.89 10.59 -24.37
CA GLN A 162 2.02 10.52 -25.31
C GLN A 162 2.77 11.85 -25.29
N PRO A 163 4.11 11.85 -25.47
CA PRO A 163 4.90 13.07 -25.54
C PRO A 163 4.31 14.06 -26.52
N CYS A 164 4.25 15.34 -26.15
CA CYS A 164 3.76 16.35 -27.08
C CYS A 164 4.68 16.34 -28.33
N THR A 165 4.16 15.94 -29.50
CA THR A 165 4.84 16.22 -30.75
C THR A 165 4.80 17.73 -30.96
N THR A 166 5.98 18.31 -31.17
CA THR A 166 6.27 19.75 -31.26
C THR A 166 5.14 20.57 -31.91
N PRO A 167 4.78 21.76 -31.39
CA PRO A 167 3.71 22.57 -31.95
C PRO A 167 4.09 23.03 -33.38
N SER A 168 3.31 22.60 -34.35
CA SER A 168 3.22 23.29 -35.64
C SER A 168 2.78 24.74 -35.37
N PRO A 169 3.38 25.75 -36.02
CA PRO A 169 3.05 27.15 -35.73
C PRO A 169 1.56 27.41 -35.99
N PRO A 170 0.91 28.26 -35.18
CA PRO A 170 -0.53 28.44 -35.23
C PRO A 170 -0.95 29.12 -36.54
N PRO A 171 -2.06 28.71 -37.18
CA PRO A 171 -2.71 29.56 -38.15
C PRO A 171 -3.34 30.72 -37.39
N SER A 172 -2.79 31.91 -37.61
CA SER A 172 -3.41 33.18 -37.22
C SER A 172 -4.80 33.27 -37.84
N THR A 173 -5.88 33.26 -37.05
CA THR A 173 -6.98 34.23 -37.24
C THR A 173 -8.03 34.20 -36.11
N THR A 174 -8.16 35.36 -35.48
CA THR A 174 -9.41 36.02 -35.04
C THR A 174 -10.40 35.27 -34.14
N THR A 175 -10.38 35.65 -32.87
CA THR A 175 -11.57 35.93 -32.04
C THR A 175 -12.56 36.85 -32.80
N PRO A 176 -13.89 36.80 -32.54
CA PRO A 176 -14.48 36.94 -31.19
C PRO A 176 -15.74 36.10 -30.88
N ALA A 177 -15.90 35.68 -29.62
CA ALA A 177 -17.16 35.76 -28.86
C ALA A 177 -16.92 35.36 -27.39
N GLN A 178 -17.50 36.13 -26.48
CA GLN A 178 -17.40 35.98 -25.03
C GLN A 178 -18.11 34.69 -24.55
N ASP A 179 -17.43 33.88 -23.73
CA ASP A 179 -18.09 32.97 -22.80
C ASP A 179 -17.51 33.20 -21.40
N GLN A 180 -18.39 33.21 -20.41
CA GLN A 180 -18.10 33.68 -19.06
C GLN A 180 -17.02 32.82 -18.40
N ALA A 181 -15.97 33.45 -17.89
CA ALA A 181 -14.92 32.78 -17.13
C ALA A 181 -15.53 32.09 -15.90
N MET A 182 -15.42 30.76 -15.85
CA MET A 182 -15.79 29.95 -14.70
C MET A 182 -14.97 30.39 -13.48
N GLN A 183 -15.64 30.77 -12.39
CA GLN A 183 -14.96 31.17 -11.16
C GLN A 183 -14.38 29.93 -10.47
N CYS A 184 -13.06 29.79 -10.49
CA CYS A 184 -12.37 28.75 -9.76
C CYS A 184 -12.45 29.02 -8.24
N VAL A 185 -12.83 28.00 -7.47
CA VAL A 185 -12.85 27.98 -6.00
C VAL A 185 -11.85 26.91 -5.53
N PRO A 186 -10.82 27.27 -4.75
CA PRO A 186 -9.84 26.31 -4.26
C PRO A 186 -10.42 25.42 -3.15
N GLY A 187 -9.85 24.22 -3.00
CA GLY A 187 -10.24 23.25 -1.98
C GLY A 187 -10.86 21.98 -2.56
N TRP A 188 -11.27 21.07 -1.68
CA TRP A 188 -11.91 19.82 -2.10
C TRP A 188 -13.35 20.04 -2.54
N SER A 189 -13.75 19.39 -3.63
CA SER A 189 -15.14 19.25 -4.03
C SER A 189 -15.90 18.35 -3.06
N ASP A 190 -17.22 18.28 -3.21
CA ASP A 190 -17.98 17.17 -2.63
C ASP A 190 -17.64 15.85 -3.31
N TRP A 191 -18.02 14.78 -2.64
CA TRP A 191 -18.12 13.46 -3.23
C TRP A 191 -19.26 13.40 -4.24
N MET A 192 -18.99 12.77 -5.38
CA MET A 192 -19.90 12.63 -6.50
C MET A 192 -19.93 11.17 -6.95
N SER A 193 -21.12 10.60 -6.97
CA SER A 193 -21.45 9.34 -7.64
C SER A 193 -22.48 9.67 -8.73
N ASN A 194 -22.07 9.50 -9.98
CA ASN A 194 -22.80 9.85 -11.19
C ASN A 194 -23.16 8.60 -12.01
N ASP A 195 -22.54 7.46 -11.73
CA ASP A 195 -22.88 6.15 -12.28
C ASP A 195 -23.33 5.21 -11.15
N GLN A 196 -23.95 4.09 -11.52
CA GLN A 196 -24.26 3.01 -10.59
C GLN A 196 -23.77 1.70 -11.20
N PRO A 197 -23.23 0.78 -10.39
CA PRO A 197 -22.65 -0.46 -10.89
C PRO A 197 -23.69 -1.30 -11.64
N ILE A 198 -23.43 -1.55 -12.92
CA ILE A 198 -24.27 -2.40 -13.78
C ILE A 198 -23.71 -3.83 -13.77
N PRO A 199 -24.51 -4.84 -13.37
CA PRO A 199 -24.10 -6.25 -13.46
C PRO A 199 -23.74 -6.64 -14.90
N ASP A 200 -22.68 -7.44 -15.07
CA ASP A 200 -22.25 -8.06 -16.34
C ASP A 200 -21.71 -7.09 -17.43
N LYS A 201 -21.37 -5.85 -17.08
CA LYS A 201 -20.66 -4.92 -17.98
C LYS A 201 -19.16 -4.93 -17.72
N LYS A 202 -18.36 -4.81 -18.79
CA LYS A 202 -16.88 -4.81 -18.72
C LYS A 202 -16.34 -3.68 -17.82
N ASP A 203 -16.90 -2.49 -17.96
CA ASP A 203 -16.70 -1.35 -17.06
C ASP A 203 -18.02 -1.16 -16.30
N SER A 204 -18.15 -1.82 -15.15
CA SER A 204 -19.42 -1.91 -14.44
C SER A 204 -19.75 -0.63 -13.70
N ASP A 205 -18.77 0.14 -13.24
CA ASP A 205 -18.96 1.44 -12.60
C ASP A 205 -17.92 2.47 -13.10
N VAL A 206 -18.38 3.61 -13.60
CA VAL A 206 -17.53 4.67 -14.17
C VAL A 206 -17.94 6.05 -13.68
N GLU A 207 -17.07 6.68 -12.90
CA GLU A 207 -17.26 8.02 -12.37
C GLU A 207 -16.40 9.05 -13.11
N PRO A 208 -16.96 9.78 -14.10
CA PRO A 208 -16.20 10.76 -14.86
C PRO A 208 -15.88 11.99 -14.02
N LEU A 209 -14.75 12.62 -14.33
CA LEU A 209 -14.37 13.89 -13.68
C LEU A 209 -15.46 14.96 -13.85
N PRO A 210 -15.72 15.75 -12.79
CA PRO A 210 -16.75 16.76 -12.83
C PRO A 210 -16.41 17.81 -13.88
N SER A 211 -17.38 18.11 -14.74
CA SER A 211 -17.27 19.33 -15.55
C SER A 211 -17.53 20.55 -14.65
N PRO A 212 -17.03 21.73 -15.02
CA PRO A 212 -17.32 22.97 -14.30
C PRO A 212 -18.81 23.24 -14.04
N ARG A 213 -19.70 22.72 -14.89
CA ARG A 213 -21.16 22.83 -14.78
C ARG A 213 -21.79 21.75 -13.89
N ASN A 214 -21.05 20.68 -13.59
CA ASN A 214 -21.49 19.50 -12.84
C ASN A 214 -21.09 19.51 -11.37
N PHE A 215 -20.37 20.53 -10.88
CA PHE A 215 -20.26 20.78 -9.45
C PHE A 215 -21.66 21.14 -8.94
N LYS A 216 -22.38 20.14 -8.42
CA LYS A 216 -23.72 20.34 -7.86
C LYS A 216 -23.58 21.31 -6.70
N SER A 217 -23.97 22.57 -6.91
CA SER A 217 -24.11 23.53 -5.83
C SER A 217 -25.24 23.02 -4.93
N ALA A 218 -24.91 22.36 -3.82
CA ALA A 218 -25.91 22.16 -2.79
C ALA A 218 -26.12 23.51 -2.08
N ALA A 219 -26.92 24.37 -2.69
CA ALA A 219 -27.72 25.30 -1.93
C ALA A 219 -28.80 24.50 -1.19
N PHE A 220 -28.39 23.68 -0.21
CA PHE A 220 -29.35 23.10 0.72
C PHE A 220 -29.67 24.18 1.75
N SER A 221 -30.80 24.84 1.55
CA SER A 221 -31.46 25.63 2.58
C SER A 221 -31.99 24.67 3.65
N ALA A 222 -31.10 24.13 4.47
CA ALA A 222 -31.48 23.61 5.77
C ALA A 222 -31.78 24.83 6.64
N LYS A 223 -33.06 24.99 6.99
CA LYS A 223 -33.57 25.99 7.94
C LYS A 223 -32.53 26.33 9.02
N GLY A 224 -31.95 27.54 8.91
CA GLY A 224 -31.50 28.28 10.09
C GLY A 224 -30.01 28.28 10.46
N ILE A 225 -29.08 27.69 9.70
CA ILE A 225 -27.64 27.82 10.00
C ILE A 225 -26.86 28.09 8.71
N LYS A 226 -26.53 29.36 8.44
CA LYS A 226 -25.62 29.78 7.36
C LYS A 226 -24.18 29.44 7.75
N LYS A 227 -23.73 28.20 7.53
CA LYS A 227 -22.30 27.89 7.37
C LYS A 227 -22.04 27.67 5.88
N THR A 228 -21.56 28.70 5.19
CA THR A 228 -21.11 28.59 3.81
C THR A 228 -19.75 27.89 3.78
N ALA A 229 -19.74 26.56 3.77
CA ALA A 229 -18.55 25.82 3.38
C ALA A 229 -18.40 25.98 1.87
N THR A 230 -17.53 26.88 1.43
CA THR A 230 -17.20 27.04 0.01
C THR A 230 -16.54 25.75 -0.47
N ARG A 231 -17.16 25.06 -1.43
CA ARG A 231 -16.69 23.77 -1.97
C ARG A 231 -15.81 24.03 -3.19
N GLY A 232 -14.74 23.25 -3.32
CA GLY A 232 -13.83 23.35 -4.46
C GLY A 232 -14.57 23.18 -5.79
N GLN A 233 -14.36 24.12 -6.71
CA GLN A 233 -14.95 24.11 -8.04
C GLN A 233 -13.92 24.64 -9.02
N CYS A 234 -13.56 23.86 -10.01
CA CYS A 234 -12.50 24.22 -10.92
C CYS A 234 -12.63 23.48 -12.25
N GLY A 235 -12.04 24.04 -13.31
CA GLY A 235 -11.85 23.29 -14.55
C GLY A 235 -10.87 22.15 -14.35
N ARG A 236 -10.83 21.22 -15.31
CA ARG A 236 -9.95 20.05 -15.29
C ARG A 236 -8.49 20.46 -15.14
N GLU A 237 -8.12 21.58 -15.75
CA GLU A 237 -6.79 22.19 -15.73
C GLU A 237 -6.34 22.71 -14.35
N MET A 238 -7.28 22.86 -13.42
CA MET A 238 -7.04 23.36 -12.07
C MET A 238 -7.27 22.27 -11.00
N MET A 239 -7.52 21.01 -11.40
CA MET A 239 -7.60 19.87 -10.49
C MET A 239 -6.19 19.37 -10.19
N ALA A 240 -5.82 19.34 -8.91
CA ALA A 240 -4.48 18.92 -8.48
C ALA A 240 -4.46 17.52 -7.86
N ASP A 241 -5.60 17.01 -7.41
CA ASP A 241 -5.70 15.69 -6.80
C ASP A 241 -7.10 15.09 -6.98
N ILE A 242 -7.22 13.77 -6.87
CA ILE A 242 -8.47 13.01 -6.90
C ILE A 242 -8.48 11.95 -5.80
N GLU A 243 -9.60 11.85 -5.09
CA GLU A 243 -9.86 10.72 -4.20
C GLU A 243 -11.06 9.91 -4.69
N CYS A 244 -10.97 8.60 -4.48
CA CYS A 244 -12.04 7.66 -4.81
C CYS A 244 -12.32 6.70 -3.66
N ARG A 245 -13.60 6.43 -3.39
CA ARG A 245 -14.03 5.49 -2.35
C ARG A 245 -15.38 4.87 -2.69
N THR A 246 -15.75 3.81 -1.99
CA THR A 246 -17.08 3.20 -2.12
C THR A 246 -18.17 4.09 -1.53
N VAL A 247 -19.36 4.08 -2.12
CA VAL A 247 -20.53 4.84 -1.65
C VAL A 247 -21.06 4.27 -0.34
N SER A 248 -21.12 2.94 -0.21
CA SER A 248 -21.75 2.24 0.92
C SER A 248 -20.87 2.23 2.18
N THR A 249 -19.59 1.84 2.04
CA THR A 249 -18.67 1.64 3.17
C THR A 249 -17.69 2.79 3.36
N LYS A 250 -17.62 3.74 2.42
CA LYS A 250 -16.64 4.84 2.41
C LYS A 250 -15.19 4.36 2.44
N GLN A 251 -14.94 3.14 1.96
CA GLN A 251 -13.63 2.50 1.92
C GLN A 251 -12.83 3.03 0.73
N HIS A 252 -11.55 3.32 0.95
CA HIS A 252 -10.65 3.76 -0.11
C HIS A 252 -10.52 2.71 -1.21
N TYR A 253 -10.51 3.13 -2.48
CA TYR A 253 -10.56 2.20 -3.62
C TYR A 253 -9.39 1.19 -3.63
N LYS A 254 -8.17 1.59 -3.23
CA LYS A 254 -7.01 0.66 -3.14
C LYS A 254 -7.15 -0.41 -2.05
N SER A 255 -8.06 -0.23 -1.10
CA SER A 255 -8.35 -1.22 -0.07
C SER A 255 -9.44 -2.20 -0.50
N THR A 256 -10.11 -1.93 -1.62
CA THR A 256 -11.03 -2.87 -2.25
C THR A 256 -10.20 -3.87 -3.08
N LEU A 257 -10.63 -5.14 -3.12
CA LEU A 257 -9.97 -6.17 -3.94
C LEU A 257 -10.44 -6.13 -5.42
N GLN A 258 -11.03 -5.01 -5.85
CA GLN A 258 -11.64 -4.81 -7.17
C GLN A 258 -10.65 -4.10 -8.11
N ASP A 259 -10.80 -4.32 -9.43
CA ASP A 259 -9.97 -3.70 -10.47
C ASP A 259 -10.44 -2.28 -10.74
N VAL A 260 -9.95 -1.34 -9.92
CA VAL A 260 -10.35 0.06 -9.92
C VAL A 260 -9.18 0.96 -10.30
N GLU A 261 -9.39 1.79 -11.31
CA GLU A 261 -8.50 2.88 -11.72
C GLU A 261 -9.12 4.20 -11.25
N CYS A 262 -8.35 5.07 -10.60
CA CYS A 262 -8.79 6.37 -10.09
C CYS A 262 -7.73 7.41 -10.43
N SER A 263 -8.00 8.29 -11.40
CA SER A 263 -7.05 9.28 -11.91
C SER A 263 -7.71 10.58 -12.38
N LEU A 264 -6.92 11.65 -12.50
CA LEU A 264 -7.34 12.94 -13.05
C LEU A 264 -7.47 12.95 -14.58
N GLU A 265 -7.26 11.82 -15.26
CA GLU A 265 -7.58 11.71 -16.69
C GLU A 265 -8.96 11.07 -16.91
N GLN A 266 -9.20 9.95 -16.25
CA GLN A 266 -10.38 9.11 -16.48
C GLN A 266 -11.48 9.32 -15.44
N GLY A 267 -11.16 9.90 -14.28
CA GLY A 267 -12.02 9.84 -13.10
C GLY A 267 -11.83 8.50 -12.41
N LEU A 268 -12.90 7.80 -12.09
CA LEU A 268 -12.83 6.40 -11.66
C LEU A 268 -13.43 5.46 -12.70
N VAL A 269 -12.74 4.36 -12.96
CA VAL A 269 -13.20 3.27 -13.83
C VAL A 269 -12.98 1.98 -13.08
N CYS A 270 -14.05 1.24 -12.82
CA CYS A 270 -13.98 -0.08 -12.23
C CYS A 270 -14.42 -1.16 -13.23
N ARG A 271 -13.62 -2.22 -13.34
CA ARG A 271 -13.78 -3.29 -14.33
C ARG A 271 -14.21 -4.61 -13.66
N GLY A 272 -15.20 -5.28 -14.24
CA GLY A 272 -15.70 -6.57 -13.75
C GLY A 272 -16.90 -6.44 -12.80
N GLN A 273 -16.80 -6.97 -11.58
CA GLN A 273 -17.86 -6.90 -10.58
C GLN A 273 -17.48 -5.86 -9.52
N CYS A 274 -18.02 -4.64 -9.67
CA CYS A 274 -17.66 -3.50 -8.85
C CYS A 274 -18.71 -3.14 -7.81
N ASP A 275 -18.22 -2.61 -6.69
CA ASP A 275 -19.04 -1.84 -5.77
C ASP A 275 -19.41 -0.49 -6.41
N ASP A 276 -20.34 0.23 -5.79
CA ASP A 276 -20.71 1.59 -6.18
C ASP A 276 -19.66 2.57 -5.63
N TYR A 277 -19.01 3.35 -6.50
CA TYR A 277 -17.95 4.30 -6.11
C TYR A 277 -18.38 5.76 -6.25
N GLU A 278 -17.70 6.62 -5.49
CA GLU A 278 -17.80 8.07 -5.61
C GLU A 278 -16.40 8.70 -5.64
N ILE A 279 -16.28 9.83 -6.33
CA ILE A 279 -15.03 10.59 -6.47
C ILE A 279 -15.14 12.00 -5.90
N ARG A 280 -14.02 12.60 -5.52
CA ARG A 280 -13.89 14.05 -5.28
C ARG A 280 -12.55 14.55 -5.79
N VAL A 281 -12.46 15.83 -6.12
CA VAL A 281 -11.25 16.46 -6.66
C VAL A 281 -10.80 17.64 -5.83
N LEU A 282 -9.49 17.88 -5.79
CA LEU A 282 -8.88 19.02 -5.13
C LEU A 282 -8.60 20.12 -6.15
N CYS A 283 -9.22 21.28 -5.96
CA CYS A 283 -9.03 22.44 -6.82
C CYS A 283 -7.92 23.36 -6.32
N HIS A 284 -6.97 23.68 -7.19
CA HIS A 284 -5.95 24.72 -6.96
C HIS A 284 -6.09 25.82 -8.00
N CYS A 285 -6.65 26.95 -7.59
CA CYS A 285 -6.83 28.11 -8.44
C CYS A 285 -5.56 28.96 -8.42
N GLY A 286 -4.68 28.77 -9.41
CA GLY A 286 -3.49 29.63 -9.57
C GLY A 286 -3.88 31.10 -9.77
N SER A 287 -3.19 32.03 -9.13
CA SER A 287 -3.33 33.45 -9.41
C SER A 287 -2.68 33.76 -10.75
N THR A 288 -3.47 33.94 -11.81
CA THR A 288 -2.99 34.47 -13.10
C THR A 288 -2.44 35.88 -12.89
N THR A 289 -1.12 36.01 -12.74
CA THR A 289 -0.45 37.31 -12.84
C THR A 289 -0.42 37.70 -14.31
N VAL A 290 -1.31 38.62 -14.68
CA VAL A 290 -1.25 39.33 -15.97
C VAL A 290 -0.01 40.22 -15.95
N THR A 291 1.07 39.76 -16.57
CA THR A 291 2.25 40.61 -16.79
C THR A 291 1.95 41.52 -17.97
N THR A 292 1.58 42.76 -17.67
CA THR A 292 1.46 43.85 -18.65
C THR A 292 2.84 44.16 -19.23
N PRO A 293 3.05 44.13 -20.55
CA PRO A 293 4.31 44.59 -21.14
C PRO A 293 4.40 46.12 -21.00
N THR A 294 5.55 46.61 -20.53
CA THR A 294 5.89 48.04 -20.46
C THR A 294 6.78 48.41 -21.64
#